data_AF-A0AAP1RCG1-F1
#
_entry.id   AF-A0AAP1RCG1-F1
#
_cell.length_a   1.000
_cell.length_b   1.000
_cell.length_c   1.000
_cell.angle_alpha   90.00
_cell.angle_beta   90.00
_cell.angle_gamma   90.00
#
_symmetry.space_group_name_H-M   'P 1'
#
loop_
_entity.id
_entity.type
_entity.pdbx_description
1 polymer ?
#
loop_
_entity_poly.entity_id
_entity_poly.type
_entity_poly.pdbx_seq_one_letter_code
_entity_poly.pdbx_strand_id
1 'polypeptide(L)'
;MSNDRGSSSGENQKTEQCIQEFQVTNQFKKMMKESLEEQKKVIDKRVKTLTHWSDEAEDEFRRIFGVPSEKIITIKFKLNGEVTKETKSARAVIQEAVDRMKFICDKLSADKGECKEVTFI
;
A
#
# COMPACT_ATOMS: atom_id res chain seq x y z
N MET A 1 -10.96 -56.86 -54.12
CA MET A 1 -11.02 -56.45 -52.70
C MET A 1 -9.61 -56.49 -52.17
N SER A 2 -8.95 -55.33 -52.07
CA SER A 2 -7.56 -55.21 -51.62
C SER A 2 -7.58 -54.61 -50.21
N ASN A 3 -7.10 -55.37 -49.23
CA ASN A 3 -6.96 -54.93 -47.83
C ASN A 3 -5.56 -54.34 -47.65
N ASP A 4 -5.40 -53.04 -47.89
CA ASP A 4 -4.21 -52.31 -47.44
C ASP A 4 -4.44 -51.77 -46.03
N ARG A 5 -3.85 -52.46 -45.05
CA ARG A 5 -3.74 -51.96 -43.67
C ARG A 5 -2.66 -50.87 -43.64
N GLY A 6 -3.08 -49.61 -43.72
CA GLY A 6 -2.21 -48.47 -43.50
C GLY A 6 -1.61 -48.51 -42.09
N SER A 7 -0.30 -48.70 -42.00
CA SER A 7 0.49 -48.52 -40.78
C SER A 7 0.70 -47.02 -40.58
N SER A 8 0.15 -46.42 -39.51
CA SER A 8 0.54 -45.08 -39.11
C SER A 8 1.78 -45.16 -38.22
N SER A 9 2.93 -44.74 -38.74
CA SER A 9 4.07 -44.38 -37.88
C SER A 9 3.83 -42.98 -37.34
N GLY A 10 3.62 -42.85 -36.04
CA GLY A 10 3.60 -41.53 -35.40
C GLY A 10 5.00 -40.94 -35.39
N GLU A 11 5.21 -39.85 -36.13
CA GLU A 11 6.37 -38.99 -35.90
C GLU A 11 6.20 -38.32 -34.54
N ASN A 12 7.19 -38.45 -33.67
CA ASN A 12 7.27 -37.66 -32.45
C ASN A 12 7.34 -36.18 -32.86
N GLN A 13 6.24 -35.45 -32.67
CA GLN A 13 6.29 -33.99 -32.73
C GLN A 13 7.32 -33.53 -31.71
N LYS A 14 8.38 -32.85 -32.19
CA LYS A 14 9.23 -32.06 -31.32
C LYS A 14 8.30 -31.09 -30.62
N THR A 15 8.05 -31.31 -29.32
CA THR A 15 7.38 -30.31 -28.48
C THR A 15 8.30 -29.10 -28.47
N GLU A 16 8.04 -28.15 -29.37
CA GLU A 16 8.46 -26.77 -29.16
C GLU A 16 7.96 -26.43 -27.76
N GLN A 17 8.88 -26.36 -26.80
CA GLN A 17 8.55 -25.73 -25.53
C GLN A 17 8.00 -24.36 -25.91
N CYS A 18 6.74 -24.10 -25.60
CA CYS A 18 6.16 -22.76 -25.65
C CYS A 18 6.91 -21.92 -24.62
N ILE A 19 8.10 -21.44 -24.97
CA ILE A 19 8.82 -20.42 -24.24
C ILE A 19 8.01 -19.16 -24.49
N GLN A 20 7.10 -18.89 -23.57
CA GLN A 20 6.32 -17.66 -23.58
C GLN A 20 7.24 -16.56 -23.05
N GLU A 21 7.85 -15.78 -23.94
CA GLU A 21 8.64 -14.61 -23.57
C GLU A 21 7.73 -13.60 -22.87
N PHE A 22 7.82 -13.54 -21.53
CA PHE A 22 7.16 -12.50 -20.77
C PHE A 22 8.05 -11.28 -20.70
N GLN A 23 7.55 -10.16 -21.22
CA GLN A 23 8.21 -8.88 -21.04
C GLN A 23 8.15 -8.52 -19.55
N VAL A 24 9.29 -8.52 -18.86
CA VAL A 24 9.38 -8.02 -17.48
C VAL A 24 9.19 -6.51 -17.54
N THR A 25 7.95 -6.05 -17.33
CA THR A 25 7.63 -4.62 -17.44
C THR A 25 7.78 -3.90 -16.09
N ASN A 26 8.29 -2.67 -16.13
CA ASN A 26 8.34 -1.77 -14.96
C ASN A 26 6.97 -1.22 -14.54
N GLN A 27 5.85 -1.80 -15.02
CA GLN A 27 4.50 -1.30 -14.77
C GLN A 27 4.14 -1.32 -13.28
N PHE A 28 4.50 -2.38 -12.55
CA PHE A 28 4.28 -2.45 -11.10
C PHE A 28 5.00 -1.31 -10.36
N LYS A 29 6.28 -1.07 -10.68
CA LYS A 29 7.06 0.02 -10.08
C LYS A 29 6.45 1.39 -10.38
N LYS A 30 5.96 1.59 -11.61
CA LYS A 30 5.26 2.82 -12.01
C LYS A 30 3.97 3.03 -11.18
N MET A 31 3.12 2.00 -11.08
CA MET A 31 1.88 2.07 -10.29
C MET A 31 2.14 2.36 -8.81
N MET A 32 3.15 1.72 -8.22
CA MET A 32 3.53 1.94 -6.83
C MET A 32 4.07 3.36 -6.60
N LYS A 33 4.84 3.90 -7.55
CA LYS A 33 5.34 5.28 -7.49
C LYS A 33 4.18 6.28 -7.54
N GLU A 34 3.28 6.15 -8.50
CA GLU A 34 2.11 7.03 -8.64
C GLU A 34 1.22 6.96 -7.39
N SER A 35 0.96 5.75 -6.87
CA SER A 35 0.18 5.56 -5.64
C SER A 35 0.82 6.23 -4.44
N LEU A 36 2.15 6.13 -4.30
CA LEU A 36 2.88 6.76 -3.21
C LEU A 36 2.84 8.30 -3.31
N GLU A 37 2.96 8.86 -4.52
CA GLU A 37 2.85 10.31 -4.75
C GLU A 37 1.46 10.84 -4.37
N GLU A 38 0.39 10.14 -4.75
CA GLU A 38 -0.98 10.54 -4.38
C GLU A 38 -1.25 10.41 -2.88
N GLN A 39 -0.76 9.34 -2.24
CA GLN A 39 -0.87 9.19 -0.79
C GLN A 39 -0.19 10.35 -0.04
N LYS A 40 0.98 10.81 -0.50
CA LYS A 40 1.68 11.96 0.08
C LYS A 40 0.84 13.23 0.00
N LYS A 41 0.19 13.51 -1.15
CA LYS A 41 -0.70 14.67 -1.32
C LYS A 41 -1.87 14.65 -0.33
N VAL A 42 -2.48 13.49 -0.12
CA VAL A 42 -3.59 13.33 0.84
C VAL A 42 -3.11 13.61 2.26
N ILE A 43 -1.97 13.04 2.66
CA ILE A 43 -1.40 13.24 3.98
C ILE A 43 -1.06 14.72 4.20
N ASP A 44 -0.42 15.38 3.22
CA ASP A 44 -0.11 16.80 3.30
C ASP A 44 -1.36 17.68 3.45
N LYS A 45 -2.44 17.33 2.74
CA LYS A 45 -3.73 18.00 2.90
C LYS A 45 -4.26 17.82 4.33
N ARG A 46 -4.19 16.60 4.88
CA ARG A 46 -4.66 16.32 6.24
C ARG A 46 -3.82 17.02 7.31
N VAL A 47 -2.50 17.09 7.15
CA VAL A 47 -1.62 17.89 8.02
C VAL A 47 -2.07 19.35 8.01
N LYS A 48 -2.27 19.94 6.82
CA LYS A 48 -2.71 21.34 6.71
C LYS A 48 -4.05 21.59 7.38
N THR A 49 -5.04 20.71 7.18
CA THR A 49 -6.36 20.78 7.83
C THR A 49 -6.25 20.69 9.34
N LEU A 50 -5.42 19.78 9.87
CA LEU A 50 -5.26 19.63 11.31
C LEU A 50 -4.45 20.78 11.93
N THR A 51 -3.60 21.47 11.17
CA THR A 51 -2.93 22.72 11.61
C THR A 51 -3.87 23.92 11.56
N HIS A 52 -4.64 24.08 10.48
CA HIS A 52 -5.56 25.19 10.26
C HIS A 52 -7.01 24.72 10.41
N TRP A 53 -7.46 24.63 11.65
CA TRP A 53 -8.78 24.10 11.98
C TRP A 53 -9.88 25.09 11.60
N SER A 54 -10.86 24.62 10.83
CA SER A 54 -12.06 25.36 10.49
C SER A 54 -13.31 24.64 11.01
N ASP A 55 -14.45 25.31 10.95
CA ASP A 55 -15.74 24.73 11.34
C ASP A 55 -16.10 23.54 10.43
N GLU A 56 -15.78 23.61 9.13
CA GLU A 56 -15.97 22.49 8.21
C GLU A 56 -15.08 21.29 8.58
N ALA A 57 -13.86 21.56 9.10
CA ALA A 57 -12.99 20.50 9.59
C ALA A 57 -13.55 19.85 10.86
N GLU A 58 -14.16 20.62 11.77
CA GLU A 58 -14.87 20.09 12.94
C GLU A 58 -16.04 19.20 12.54
N ASP A 59 -16.86 19.63 11.58
CA ASP A 59 -18.00 18.87 11.10
C ASP A 59 -17.57 17.57 10.40
N GLU A 60 -16.55 17.64 9.54
CA GLU A 60 -15.98 16.44 8.91
C GLU A 60 -15.41 15.49 9.97
N PHE A 61 -14.66 16.02 10.94
CA PHE A 61 -14.06 15.23 12.02
C PHE A 61 -15.12 14.51 12.84
N ARG A 62 -16.16 15.23 13.27
CA ARG A 62 -17.26 14.66 14.04
C ARG A 62 -18.01 13.60 13.24
N ARG A 63 -18.21 13.82 11.93
CA ARG A 63 -18.84 12.84 11.04
C ARG A 63 -18.02 11.57 10.88
N ILE A 64 -16.69 11.68 10.80
CA ILE A 64 -15.78 10.52 10.64
C ILE A 64 -15.61 9.76 11.94
N PHE A 65 -15.33 10.46 13.04
CA PHE A 65 -14.92 9.85 14.31
C PHE A 65 -16.04 9.74 15.34
N GLY A 66 -17.21 10.33 15.09
CA GLY A 66 -18.37 10.28 15.97
C GLY A 66 -18.22 11.07 17.27
N VAL A 67 -17.14 11.85 17.42
CA VAL A 67 -16.84 12.64 18.62
C VAL A 67 -16.36 14.05 18.24
N PRO A 68 -16.60 15.07 19.08
CA PRO A 68 -15.99 16.38 18.91
C PRO A 68 -14.46 16.32 18.96
N SER A 69 -13.78 17.21 18.25
CA SER A 69 -12.31 17.27 18.22
C SER A 69 -11.68 17.49 19.60
N GLU A 70 -12.33 18.28 20.44
CA GLU A 70 -11.89 18.60 21.81
C GLU A 70 -12.28 17.53 22.84
N LYS A 71 -12.90 16.42 22.42
CA LYS A 71 -13.21 15.32 23.33
C LYS A 71 -11.91 14.77 23.92
N ILE A 72 -11.79 14.78 25.24
CA ILE A 72 -10.63 14.19 25.92
C ILE A 72 -10.69 12.67 25.82
N ILE A 73 -9.65 12.09 25.23
CA ILE A 73 -9.39 10.67 25.08
C ILE A 73 -8.34 10.28 26.11
N THR A 74 -8.58 9.19 26.83
CA THR A 74 -7.59 8.58 27.73
C THR A 74 -7.03 7.33 27.07
N ILE A 75 -5.75 7.36 26.73
CA ILE A 75 -5.02 6.22 26.21
C ILE A 75 -4.36 5.51 27.39
N LYS A 76 -4.64 4.22 27.54
CA LYS A 76 -4.02 3.36 28.56
C LYS A 76 -3.16 2.33 27.84
N PHE A 77 -1.89 2.27 28.19
CA PHE A 77 -0.96 1.30 27.61
C PHE A 77 -0.02 0.78 28.70
N LYS A 78 0.54 -0.42 28.46
CA LYS A 78 1.55 -0.99 29.36
C LYS A 78 2.94 -0.71 28.81
N LEU A 79 3.81 -0.16 29.64
CA LEU A 79 5.22 0.03 29.36
C LEU A 79 6.02 -0.63 30.48
N ASN A 80 6.90 -1.57 30.15
CA ASN A 80 7.74 -2.29 31.13
C ASN A 80 6.95 -2.95 32.29
N GLY A 81 5.72 -3.40 32.02
CA GLY A 81 4.84 -4.01 33.04
C GLY A 81 4.01 -3.03 33.85
N GLU A 82 4.32 -1.73 33.81
CA GLU A 82 3.55 -0.67 34.45
C GLU A 82 2.46 -0.13 33.53
N VAL A 83 1.30 0.22 34.10
CA VAL A 83 0.19 0.82 33.36
C VAL A 83 0.38 2.33 33.31
N THR A 84 0.69 2.84 32.13
CA THR A 84 0.76 4.27 31.84
C THR A 84 -0.56 4.78 31.30
N LYS A 85 -0.89 6.03 31.62
CA LYS A 85 -2.07 6.72 31.10
C LYS A 85 -1.65 8.05 30.50
N GLU A 86 -2.22 8.36 29.35
CA GLU A 86 -2.03 9.64 28.67
C GLU A 86 -3.40 10.19 28.28
N THR A 87 -3.60 11.48 28.46
CA THR A 87 -4.87 12.17 28.13
C THR A 87 -4.61 13.26 27.11
N LYS A 88 -5.36 13.23 26.00
CA LYS A 88 -5.24 14.19 24.90
C LYS A 88 -6.61 14.46 24.29
N SER A 89 -6.76 15.58 23.58
CA SER A 89 -7.96 15.77 22.75
C SER A 89 -7.98 14.76 21.60
N ALA A 90 -9.17 14.41 21.11
CA ALA A 90 -9.32 13.51 19.97
C ALA A 90 -8.56 14.03 18.75
N ARG A 91 -8.56 15.35 18.52
CA ARG A 91 -7.76 15.99 17.48
C ARG A 91 -6.27 15.78 17.67
N ALA A 92 -5.74 15.93 18.88
CA ALA A 92 -4.31 15.72 19.13
C ALA A 92 -3.89 14.27 18.85
N VAL A 93 -4.73 13.29 19.19
CA VAL A 93 -4.49 11.88 18.84
C VAL A 93 -4.39 11.69 17.32
N ILE A 94 -5.30 12.31 16.56
CA ILE A 94 -5.29 12.22 15.09
C ILE A 94 -4.13 12.99 14.46
N GLN A 95 -3.77 14.16 15.00
CA GLN A 95 -2.60 14.93 14.56
C GLN A 95 -1.33 14.08 14.67
N GLU A 96 -1.10 13.44 15.82
CA GLU A 96 0.08 12.57 16.03
C GLU A 96 0.09 11.37 15.06
N ALA A 97 -1.07 10.78 14.79
CA ALA A 97 -1.19 9.70 13.82
C ALA A 97 -0.84 10.18 12.39
N VAL A 98 -1.36 11.34 11.98
CA VAL A 98 -1.10 11.92 10.66
C VAL A 98 0.36 12.32 10.50
N ASP A 99 0.98 12.92 11.52
CA ASP A 99 2.40 13.29 11.50
C ASP A 99 3.29 12.05 11.40
N ARG A 100 2.94 10.97 12.12
CA ARG A 100 3.64 9.68 12.01
C ARG A 100 3.48 9.07 10.61
N MET A 101 2.29 9.14 10.02
CA MET A 101 2.07 8.68 8.64
C MET A 101 2.93 9.47 7.65
N LYS A 102 2.99 10.80 7.78
CA LYS A 102 3.85 11.65 6.95
C LYS A 102 5.32 11.22 7.06
N PHE A 103 5.82 11.07 8.28
CA PHE A 103 7.20 10.63 8.52
C PHE A 103 7.53 9.27 7.89
N ILE A 104 6.60 8.30 7.97
CA ILE A 104 6.78 6.99 7.34
C ILE A 104 6.77 7.16 5.82
N CYS A 105 5.78 7.86 5.26
CA CYS A 105 5.65 8.08 3.82
C CYS A 105 6.86 8.81 3.21
N ASP A 106 7.48 9.73 3.93
CA ASP A 106 8.69 10.43 3.48
C ASP A 106 9.91 9.52 3.41
N LYS A 107 9.91 8.41 4.17
CA LYS A 107 10.96 7.39 4.15
C LYS A 107 10.72 6.26 3.15
N LEU A 108 9.51 6.14 2.59
CA LEU A 108 9.20 5.15 1.58
C LEU A 108 9.83 5.54 0.24
N SER A 109 10.42 4.55 -0.43
CA SER A 109 10.99 4.70 -1.77
C SER A 109 10.69 3.44 -2.58
N ALA A 110 10.20 3.63 -3.80
CA ALA A 110 10.02 2.56 -4.78
C ALA A 110 11.34 2.20 -5.51
N ASP A 111 12.44 2.88 -5.18
CA ASP A 111 13.72 2.77 -5.89
C ASP A 111 14.77 1.92 -5.15
N LYS A 112 14.50 1.53 -3.90
CA LYS A 112 15.39 0.64 -3.13
C LYS A 112 15.18 -0.81 -3.52
N GLY A 113 15.67 -1.16 -4.70
CA GLY A 113 15.70 -2.52 -5.23
C GLY A 113 15.87 -2.49 -6.74
N GLU A 114 17.06 -2.86 -7.21
CA GLU A 114 17.21 -3.26 -8.61
C GLU A 114 16.33 -4.51 -8.80
N CYS A 115 15.43 -4.47 -9.80
CA CYS A 115 14.78 -5.69 -10.27
C CYS A 115 15.89 -6.60 -10.78
N LYS A 116 16.31 -7.57 -9.97
CA LYS A 116 17.24 -8.60 -10.46
C LYS A 116 16.50 -9.37 -11.55
N GLU A 117 17.05 -9.37 -12.76
CA GLU A 117 16.58 -10.25 -13.82
C GLU A 117 16.64 -11.68 -13.30
N VAL A 118 15.47 -12.32 -13.19
CA VAL A 118 15.38 -13.74 -12.86
C VAL A 118 15.59 -14.49 -14.16
N THR A 119 16.80 -14.98 -14.40
CA THR A 119 17.06 -15.94 -15.47
C THR A 119 16.58 -17.30 -14.99
N PHE A 120 15.57 -17.85 -15.66
CA PHE A 120 15.17 -19.24 -15.46
C PHE A 120 16.18 -20.13 -16.20
N ILE A 121 16.88 -21.00 -15.48
CA ILE A 121 17.81 -22.01 -16.01
C ILE A 121 17.01 -23.25 -16.42
#